data_AF-A0A3D2VX55-F1
#
_entry.id   AF-A0A3D2VX55-F1
#
_cell.length_a   1.000
_cell.length_b   1.000
_cell.length_c   1.000
_cell.angle_alpha   90.00
_cell.angle_beta   90.00
_cell.angle_gamma   90.00
#
_symmetry.space_group_name_H-M   'P 1'
#
loop_
_entity.id
_entity.type
_entity.pdbx_description
1 polymer ?
#
loop_
_entity_poly.entity_id
_entity_poly.type
_entity_poly.pdbx_seq_one_letter_code
_entity_poly.pdbx_strand_id
1 'polypeptide(L)'
;AREAAAHLRTHFGRLDPPLGEVLRLRRGDVDLPLEGAPDVLRALRWHGDDDGRLNADFGDGLMMVMDWAPDGTLSTRAIHQWGASEGPESPHYSDQAQLFARREWRVISSEQ
;
A
#
# COMPACT_ATOMS: atom_id res chain seq x y z
N ALA A 1 20.76 -13.89 6.64
CA ALA A 1 20.76 -13.48 8.06
C ALA A 1 21.82 -12.41 8.37
N ARG A 2 23.12 -12.67 8.14
CA ARG A 2 24.19 -11.67 8.40
C ARG A 2 24.03 -10.38 7.60
N GLU A 3 23.73 -10.49 6.31
CA GLU A 3 23.49 -9.35 5.43
C GLU A 3 22.29 -8.50 5.88
N ALA A 4 21.14 -9.14 6.14
CA ALA A 4 19.96 -8.45 6.67
C ALA A 4 20.26 -7.74 8.01
N ALA A 5 20.98 -8.38 8.92
CA ALA A 5 21.37 -7.75 10.19
C ALA A 5 22.31 -6.55 9.99
N ALA A 6 23.25 -6.63 9.04
CA ALA A 6 24.12 -5.52 8.68
C ALA A 6 23.32 -4.37 8.06
N HIS A 7 22.42 -4.67 7.12
CA HIS A 7 21.50 -3.70 6.50
C HIS A 7 20.70 -2.93 7.55
N LEU A 8 20.03 -3.64 8.46
CA LEU A 8 19.22 -3.02 9.50
C LEU A 8 20.05 -2.14 10.45
N ARG A 9 21.26 -2.58 10.81
CA ARG A 9 22.17 -1.76 11.64
C ARG A 9 22.67 -0.52 10.90
N THR A 10 23.03 -0.65 9.62
CA THR A 10 23.55 0.47 8.81
C THR A 10 22.50 1.55 8.60
N HIS A 11 21.28 1.16 8.23
CA HIS A 11 20.23 2.12 7.81
C HIS A 11 19.30 2.54 8.95
N PHE A 12 19.13 1.71 9.99
CA PHE A 12 18.17 1.95 11.08
C PHE A 12 18.81 1.91 12.48
N GLY A 13 20.11 1.60 12.59
CA GLY A 13 20.83 1.59 13.87
C GLY A 13 20.45 0.45 14.84
N ARG A 14 19.52 -0.44 14.45
CA ARG A 14 18.96 -1.51 15.28
C ARG A 14 18.62 -2.74 14.46
N LEU A 15 18.32 -3.86 15.12
CA LEU A 15 17.95 -5.12 14.44
C LEU A 15 16.44 -5.35 14.34
N ASP A 16 15.67 -4.53 15.02
CA ASP A 16 14.23 -4.67 15.24
C ASP A 16 13.47 -3.36 14.95
N PRO A 17 13.74 -2.66 13.84
CA PRO A 17 12.91 -1.51 13.50
C PRO A 17 11.45 -1.96 13.29
N PRO A 18 10.46 -1.14 13.65
CA PRO A 18 9.08 -1.37 13.26
C PRO A 18 8.97 -1.63 11.76
N LEU A 19 8.19 -2.64 11.34
CA LEU A 19 8.10 -3.03 9.93
C LEU A 19 7.75 -1.84 9.03
N GLY A 20 6.83 -0.98 9.46
CA GLY A 20 6.43 0.21 8.71
C GLY A 20 7.52 1.26 8.56
N GLU A 21 8.61 1.24 9.34
CA GLU A 21 9.79 2.09 9.08
C GLU A 21 10.63 1.56 7.91
N VAL A 22 10.59 0.25 7.67
CA VAL A 22 11.36 -0.45 6.63
C VAL A 22 10.54 -0.60 5.35
N LEU A 23 9.33 -1.16 5.43
CA LEU A 23 8.44 -1.42 4.30
C LEU A 23 7.50 -0.23 4.08
N ARG A 24 7.58 0.38 2.89
CA ARG A 24 6.92 1.65 2.55
C ARG A 24 6.11 1.52 1.26
N LEU A 25 5.09 2.37 1.13
CA LEU A 25 4.47 2.73 -0.14
C LEU A 25 4.99 4.11 -0.54
N ARG A 26 5.81 4.17 -1.59
CA ARG A 26 6.33 5.43 -2.12
C ARG A 26 5.83 5.65 -3.55
N ARG A 27 5.03 6.70 -3.76
CA ARG A 27 4.50 7.08 -5.09
C ARG A 27 4.27 8.59 -5.17
N GLY A 28 5.00 9.28 -6.05
CA GLY A 28 4.98 10.75 -6.07
C GLY A 28 5.48 11.31 -4.74
N ASP A 29 4.73 12.25 -4.16
CA ASP A 29 5.11 12.88 -2.87
C ASP A 29 4.69 12.07 -1.63
N VAL A 30 4.06 10.91 -1.79
CA VAL A 30 3.66 10.07 -0.64
C VAL A 30 4.77 9.11 -0.24
N ASP A 31 5.05 9.05 1.06
CA ASP A 31 5.86 8.02 1.70
C ASP A 31 5.11 7.52 2.94
N LEU A 32 4.50 6.33 2.84
CA LEU A 32 3.58 5.79 3.86
C LEU A 32 4.06 4.45 4.42
N PRO A 33 3.91 4.19 5.74
CA PRO A 33 4.23 2.90 6.32
C PRO A 33 3.29 1.82 5.76
N LEU A 34 3.85 0.65 5.45
CA LEU A 34 3.08 -0.51 5.03
C LEU A 34 3.34 -1.72 5.94
N GLU A 35 2.46 -2.70 5.77
CA GLU A 35 2.58 -4.05 6.30
C GLU A 35 2.26 -5.04 5.18
N GLY A 36 2.51 -6.33 5.41
CA GLY A 36 2.36 -7.38 4.42
C GLY A 36 3.69 -8.05 4.14
N ALA A 37 3.66 -9.01 3.22
CA ALA A 37 4.81 -9.82 2.85
C ALA A 37 4.50 -10.59 1.55
N PRO A 38 5.49 -11.26 0.94
CA PRO A 38 5.22 -12.37 0.06
C PRO A 38 4.39 -13.44 0.80
N ASP A 39 3.47 -14.08 0.08
CA ASP A 39 2.75 -15.28 0.52
C ASP A 39 1.86 -15.11 1.79
N VAL A 40 1.41 -13.89 2.09
CA VAL A 40 0.38 -13.60 3.12
C VAL A 40 -0.85 -12.94 2.50
N LEU A 41 -1.94 -12.75 3.26
CA LEU A 41 -3.20 -12.20 2.74
C LEU A 41 -3.04 -10.83 2.06
N ARG A 42 -2.25 -9.94 2.67
CA ARG A 42 -1.77 -8.70 2.05
C ARG A 42 -0.44 -9.03 1.35
N ALA A 43 -0.56 -9.55 0.14
CA ALA A 43 0.56 -10.06 -0.63
C ALA A 43 1.26 -8.90 -1.34
N LEU A 44 2.51 -8.62 -0.97
CA LEU A 44 3.30 -7.53 -1.54
C LEU A 44 4.72 -7.98 -1.88
N ARG A 45 5.30 -7.37 -2.89
CA ARG A 45 6.74 -7.42 -3.22
C ARG A 45 7.28 -6.00 -3.26
N TRP A 46 8.60 -5.90 -3.23
CA TRP A 46 9.31 -4.63 -3.12
C TRP A 46 10.70 -4.70 -3.76
N HIS A 47 11.22 -3.52 -4.10
CA HIS A 47 12.64 -3.28 -4.28
C HIS A 47 13.22 -2.52 -3.09
N GLY A 48 14.56 -2.52 -2.96
CA GLY A 48 15.26 -1.69 -1.98
C GLY A 48 15.62 -0.33 -2.56
N ASP A 49 15.47 0.72 -1.76
CA ASP A 49 15.93 2.06 -2.06
C ASP A 49 17.28 2.33 -1.37
N ASP A 50 18.00 3.36 -1.84
CA ASP A 50 19.34 3.74 -1.34
C ASP A 50 19.37 4.10 0.16
N ASP A 51 18.23 4.56 0.70
CA ASP A 51 18.09 4.86 2.13
C ASP A 51 17.86 3.62 3.01
N GLY A 52 17.83 2.43 2.41
CA GLY A 52 17.66 1.15 3.07
C GLY A 52 16.22 0.74 3.30
N ARG A 53 15.24 1.55 2.88
CA ARG A 53 13.83 1.17 2.92
C ARG A 53 13.47 0.27 1.74
N LEU A 54 12.36 -0.44 1.90
CA LEU A 54 11.80 -1.35 0.92
C LEU A 54 10.53 -0.72 0.37
N ASN A 55 10.53 -0.36 -0.92
CA ASN A 55 9.39 0.26 -1.57
C ASN A 55 8.51 -0.81 -2.24
N ALA A 56 7.26 -0.93 -1.77
CA ALA A 56 6.31 -1.87 -2.32
C ALA A 56 5.84 -1.43 -3.71
N ASP A 57 6.16 -2.23 -4.72
CA ASP A 57 5.97 -1.94 -6.15
C ASP A 57 5.12 -2.99 -6.88
N PHE A 58 4.69 -4.04 -6.17
CA PHE A 58 3.86 -5.10 -6.70
C PHE A 58 3.04 -5.75 -5.57
N GLY A 59 1.87 -6.29 -5.90
CA GLY A 59 1.03 -7.03 -4.97
C GLY A 59 -0.42 -6.64 -5.05
N ASP A 60 -1.05 -6.43 -3.89
CA ASP A 60 -2.38 -5.83 -3.73
C ASP A 60 -2.63 -4.83 -4.86
N GLY A 61 -3.64 -5.07 -5.69
CA GLY A 61 -4.03 -4.21 -6.81
C GLY A 61 -5.37 -3.54 -6.52
N LEU A 62 -6.24 -3.51 -7.53
CA LEU A 62 -7.63 -3.10 -7.32
C LEU A 62 -8.35 -4.14 -6.48
N MET A 63 -8.76 -3.74 -5.28
CA MET A 63 -9.67 -4.52 -4.45
C MET A 63 -11.05 -3.89 -4.47
N MET A 64 -12.08 -4.71 -4.60
CA MET A 64 -13.48 -4.30 -4.53
C MET A 64 -14.25 -5.25 -3.62
N VAL A 65 -15.08 -4.67 -2.76
CA VAL A 65 -16.04 -5.39 -1.93
C VAL A 65 -17.43 -4.90 -2.31
N MET A 66 -18.26 -5.82 -2.80
CA MET A 66 -19.62 -5.57 -3.25
C MET A 66 -20.57 -6.37 -2.37
N ASP A 67 -21.60 -5.71 -1.86
CA ASP A 67 -22.62 -6.32 -1.01
C ASP A 67 -24.02 -5.95 -1.52
N TRP A 68 -24.89 -6.94 -1.61
CA TRP A 68 -26.29 -6.80 -2.01
C TRP A 68 -27.17 -7.08 -0.80
N ALA A 69 -27.82 -6.04 -0.30
CA ALA A 69 -28.83 -6.20 0.75
C ALA A 69 -30.03 -7.00 0.22
N PRO A 70 -30.82 -7.65 1.11
CA PRO A 70 -32.01 -8.39 0.69
C PRO A 70 -33.06 -7.58 -0.07
N ASP A 71 -33.06 -6.25 0.07
CA ASP A 71 -33.93 -5.32 -0.66
C ASP A 71 -33.40 -4.93 -2.06
N GLY A 72 -32.24 -5.46 -2.45
CA GLY A 72 -31.59 -5.20 -3.73
C GLY A 72 -30.61 -4.03 -3.72
N THR A 73 -30.44 -3.32 -2.59
CA THR A 73 -29.47 -2.22 -2.47
C THR A 73 -28.04 -2.74 -2.63
N LEU A 74 -27.31 -2.22 -3.62
CA LEU A 74 -25.90 -2.50 -3.82
C LEU A 74 -25.04 -1.48 -3.07
N SER A 75 -24.14 -1.95 -2.21
CA SER A 75 -23.05 -1.14 -1.68
C SER A 75 -21.73 -1.62 -2.26
N THR A 76 -20.92 -0.67 -2.76
CA THR A 76 -19.61 -0.98 -3.33
C THR A 76 -18.55 -0.16 -2.62
N ARG A 77 -17.47 -0.85 -2.24
CA ARG A 77 -16.25 -0.26 -1.68
C ARG A 77 -15.09 -0.70 -2.54
N ALA A 78 -14.18 0.20 -2.87
CA ALA A 78 -13.01 -0.12 -3.65
C ALA A 78 -11.77 0.60 -3.12
N ILE A 79 -10.59 0.07 -3.43
CA ILE A 79 -9.33 0.74 -3.18
C ILE A 79 -8.29 0.28 -4.19
N HIS A 80 -7.47 1.21 -4.66
CA HIS A 80 -6.26 0.95 -5.42
C HIS A 80 -5.10 1.67 -4.74
N GLN A 81 -4.05 0.95 -4.34
CA GLN A 81 -2.89 1.47 -3.60
C GLN A 81 -2.19 2.64 -4.29
N TRP A 82 -2.32 2.73 -5.61
CA TRP A 82 -1.65 3.72 -6.43
C TRP A 82 -2.61 4.83 -6.89
N GLY A 83 -3.92 4.68 -6.82
CA GLY A 83 -4.84 5.63 -7.49
C GLY A 83 -5.18 5.20 -8.91
N ALA A 84 -5.86 6.06 -9.66
CA ALA A 84 -6.47 5.73 -10.96
C ALA A 84 -5.70 6.24 -12.20
N SER A 85 -4.49 6.79 -12.01
CA SER A 85 -3.64 7.25 -13.11
C SER A 85 -2.19 6.85 -12.93
N GLU A 86 -1.49 6.65 -14.05
CA GLU A 86 -0.03 6.47 -14.11
C GLU A 86 0.72 7.79 -14.39
N GLY A 87 0.00 8.85 -14.75
CA GLY A 87 0.60 10.15 -15.03
C GLY A 87 1.01 10.86 -13.73
N PRO A 88 2.30 11.18 -13.49
CA PRO A 88 2.75 11.78 -12.23
C PRO A 88 2.08 13.12 -11.89
N GLU A 89 1.70 13.88 -12.91
CA GLU A 89 1.01 15.18 -12.77
C GLU A 89 -0.51 15.03 -12.50
N SER A 90 -1.04 13.81 -12.57
CA SER A 90 -2.48 13.58 -12.34
C SER A 90 -2.79 13.68 -10.85
N PRO A 91 -3.89 14.35 -10.45
CA PRO A 91 -4.36 14.27 -9.07
C PRO A 91 -4.70 12.83 -8.65
N HIS A 92 -4.91 11.93 -9.62
CA HIS A 92 -5.23 10.53 -9.37
C HIS A 92 -4.00 9.60 -9.37
N TYR A 93 -2.79 10.17 -9.30
CA TYR A 93 -1.54 9.42 -9.27
C TYR A 93 -1.19 8.82 -7.90
N SER A 94 -1.72 9.33 -6.80
CA SER A 94 -1.50 8.74 -5.46
C SER A 94 -2.60 9.05 -4.46
N ASP A 95 -3.75 9.57 -4.93
CA ASP A 95 -4.86 10.04 -4.09
C ASP A 95 -5.51 8.97 -3.19
N GLN A 96 -5.32 7.70 -3.52
CA GLN A 96 -5.85 6.57 -2.74
C GLN A 96 -4.81 5.93 -1.81
N ALA A 97 -3.52 6.24 -1.96
CA ALA A 97 -2.44 5.60 -1.22
C ALA A 97 -2.59 5.73 0.30
N GLN A 98 -3.06 6.89 0.77
CA GLN A 98 -3.25 7.14 2.20
C GLN A 98 -4.38 6.31 2.80
N LEU A 99 -5.50 6.17 2.09
CA LEU A 99 -6.62 5.31 2.50
C LEU A 99 -6.16 3.85 2.53
N PHE A 100 -5.45 3.41 1.49
CA PHE A 100 -4.91 2.05 1.38
C PHE A 100 -3.99 1.69 2.56
N ALA A 101 -3.05 2.57 2.91
CA ALA A 101 -2.14 2.37 4.04
C ALA A 101 -2.87 2.30 5.38
N ARG A 102 -3.97 3.06 5.55
CA ARG A 102 -4.84 3.01 6.74
C ARG A 102 -5.84 1.85 6.75
N ARG A 103 -5.88 1.02 5.70
CA ARG A 103 -6.86 -0.07 5.53
C ARG A 103 -8.30 0.44 5.42
N GLU A 104 -8.44 1.64 4.86
CA GLU A 104 -9.73 2.28 4.62
C GLU A 104 -10.16 2.06 3.18
N TRP A 105 -11.47 2.01 2.97
CA TRP A 105 -12.07 1.84 1.65
C TRP A 105 -12.56 3.18 1.11
N ARG A 106 -12.45 3.38 -0.20
CA ARG A 106 -13.25 4.38 -0.89
C ARG A 106 -14.66 3.82 -1.09
N VAL A 107 -15.67 4.55 -0.63
CA VAL A 107 -17.07 4.21 -0.93
C VAL A 107 -17.37 4.64 -2.37
N ILE A 108 -17.93 3.73 -3.15
CA ILE A 108 -18.40 4.01 -4.49
C ILE A 108 -19.89 4.30 -4.39
N SER A 109 -20.24 5.58 -4.49
CA SER A 109 -21.62 5.99 -4.63
C SER A 109 -22.15 5.53 -6.00
N SER A 110 -23.21 4.73 -5.99
CA SER A 110 -24.05 4.58 -7.17
C SER A 110 -24.82 5.89 -7.34
N GLU A 111 -24.49 6.70 -8.33
CA GLU A 111 -25.47 7.63 -8.87
C GLU A 111 -26.55 6.78 -9.55
N GLN A 112 -27.80 7.00 -9.16
CA GLN A 112 -28.96 6.48 -9.90
C GLN A 112 -29.18 7.34 -11.15
#